data_AF-A0A665UCV5-F1
#
_entry.id   AF-A0A665UCV5-F1
#
_cell.length_a   1.000
_cell.length_b   1.000
_cell.length_c   1.000
_cell.angle_alpha   90.00
_cell.angle_beta   90.00
_cell.angle_gamma   90.00
#
_symmetry.space_group_name_H-M   'P 1'
#
loop_
_entity.id
_entity.type
_entity.pdbx_description
1 polymer ?
#
loop_
_entity_poly.entity_id
_entity_poly.type
_entity_poly.pdbx_seq_one_letter_code
_entity_poly.pdbx_strand_id
1 'polypeptide(L)'
;MKTPPERSGITFKVGAQLEARDRQKNWYAATIEKIDYNKERVLVHYRQWSRRHDEWFQWNSPYLRPLERVSLRRQGLNPPHSQLMFVSGAKVLACWTDCRFYPAKILRVNKDDSYTVRFYDGVVRTVKPTKVKPFQEVRNPPLPLVQQSFHQSLLLSF
;
A
#
# COMPACT_ATOMS: atom_id res chain seq x y z
N MET A 1 5.56 36.45 11.05
CA MET A 1 5.64 35.00 11.31
C MET A 1 5.04 34.30 10.10
N LYS A 2 5.75 33.35 9.47
CA LYS A 2 5.20 32.63 8.31
C LYS A 2 4.27 31.53 8.79
N THR A 3 3.10 31.40 8.17
CA THR A 3 2.13 30.35 8.49
C THR A 3 2.38 29.13 7.58
N PRO A 4 2.20 27.90 8.08
CA PRO A 4 2.31 26.72 7.26
C PRO A 4 1.26 26.76 6.13
N PRO A 5 1.59 26.29 4.91
CA PRO A 5 0.64 26.27 3.81
C PRO A 5 -0.52 25.30 4.09
N GLU A 6 -1.73 25.70 3.71
CA GLU A 6 -2.92 24.83 3.72
C GLU A 6 -2.75 23.77 2.62
N ARG A 7 -2.17 22.61 2.96
CA ARG A 7 -2.07 21.47 2.05
C ARG A 7 -3.16 20.46 2.39
N SER A 8 -4.04 20.20 1.42
CA SER A 8 -5.11 19.22 1.54
C SER A 8 -4.59 17.90 2.11
N GLY A 9 -5.05 17.54 3.32
CA GLY A 9 -4.72 16.29 4.00
C GLY A 9 -3.46 16.29 4.88
N ILE A 10 -2.68 17.39 4.93
CA ILE A 10 -1.54 17.52 5.84
C ILE A 10 -1.85 18.59 6.89
N THR A 11 -1.87 18.19 8.16
CA THR A 11 -1.96 19.13 9.28
C THR A 11 -0.55 19.48 9.76
N PHE A 12 -0.11 20.71 9.56
CA PHE A 12 1.20 21.18 10.05
C PHE A 12 1.11 21.65 11.51
N LYS A 13 0.99 20.68 12.42
CA LYS A 13 1.02 20.90 13.87
C LYS A 13 1.97 19.89 14.51
N VAL A 14 2.64 20.28 15.58
CA VAL A 14 3.43 19.32 16.38
C VAL A 14 2.51 18.19 16.85
N GLY A 15 2.94 16.94 16.67
CA GLY A 15 2.17 15.72 16.92
C GLY A 15 1.26 15.28 15.78
N ALA A 16 1.11 16.06 14.70
CA ALA A 16 0.35 15.63 13.54
C ALA A 16 1.06 14.52 12.77
N GLN A 17 0.27 13.64 12.17
CA GLN A 17 0.77 12.48 11.43
C GLN A 17 0.74 12.73 9.92
N LEU A 18 1.78 12.28 9.24
CA LEU A 18 1.94 12.38 7.78
C LEU A 18 2.73 11.18 7.26
N GLU A 19 2.92 11.08 5.95
CA GLU A 19 3.91 10.19 5.36
C GLU A 19 5.08 10.99 4.81
N ALA A 20 6.29 10.52 5.09
CA ALA A 20 7.52 11.10 4.58
C ALA A 20 8.30 10.08 3.76
N ARG A 21 8.94 10.57 2.70
CA ARG A 21 9.81 9.75 1.86
C ARG A 21 11.21 9.68 2.46
N ASP A 22 11.80 8.50 2.50
CA ASP A 22 13.18 8.32 2.93
C ASP A 22 14.18 8.48 1.76
N ARG A 23 15.47 8.33 2.06
CA ARG A 23 16.55 8.37 1.07
C ARG A 23 16.49 7.22 0.06
N GLN A 24 15.91 6.08 0.43
CA GLN A 24 15.70 4.93 -0.44
C GLN A 24 14.43 5.06 -1.30
N LYS A 25 13.78 6.23 -1.28
CA LYS A 25 12.59 6.57 -2.07
C LYS A 25 11.32 5.85 -1.62
N ASN A 26 11.31 5.25 -0.43
CA ASN A 26 10.17 4.59 0.21
C ASN A 26 9.38 5.57 1.06
N TRP A 27 8.06 5.36 1.16
CA TRP A 27 7.16 6.17 1.98
C TRP A 27 6.91 5.49 3.33
N TYR A 28 7.04 6.25 4.41
CA TYR A 28 6.82 5.75 5.76
C TYR A 28 5.92 6.68 6.55
N ALA A 29 5.07 6.08 7.40
CA ALA A 29 4.26 6.83 8.35
C ALA A 29 5.18 7.53 9.37
N ALA A 30 4.92 8.80 9.60
CA ALA A 30 5.76 9.66 10.42
C ALA A 30 4.91 10.68 11.21
N THR A 31 5.55 11.38 12.13
CA THR A 31 4.92 12.39 12.99
C THR A 31 5.77 13.66 12.98
N ILE A 32 5.13 14.82 13.02
CA ILE A 32 5.82 16.10 13.16
C ILE A 32 6.26 16.27 14.61
N GLU A 33 7.55 16.20 14.88
CA GLU A 33 8.11 16.38 16.23
C GLU A 33 8.29 17.87 16.55
N LYS A 34 8.72 18.68 15.58
CA LYS A 34 8.95 20.14 15.74
C LYS A 34 8.64 20.90 14.45
N ILE A 35 8.34 22.19 14.59
CA ILE A 35 8.13 23.11 13.47
C ILE A 35 9.04 24.33 13.67
N ASP A 36 9.83 24.66 12.67
CA ASP A 36 10.62 25.88 12.57
C ASP A 36 9.95 26.84 11.58
N TYR A 37 9.22 27.82 12.11
CA TYR A 37 8.49 28.82 11.32
C TYR A 37 9.42 29.81 10.60
N ASN A 38 10.64 30.01 11.08
CA ASN A 38 11.59 30.95 10.48
C ASN A 38 12.24 30.34 9.24
N LYS A 39 12.55 29.04 9.31
CA LYS A 39 13.19 28.29 8.21
C LYS A 39 12.20 27.53 7.34
N GLU A 40 10.90 27.58 7.66
CA GLU A 40 9.83 26.90 6.91
C GLU A 40 9.97 25.37 6.90
N ARG A 41 10.42 24.79 8.02
CA ARG A 41 10.73 23.37 8.11
C ARG A 41 10.00 22.66 9.23
N VAL A 42 9.80 21.37 9.04
CA VAL A 42 9.23 20.44 10.01
C VAL A 42 10.22 19.33 10.28
N LEU A 43 10.43 18.98 11.55
CA LEU A 43 11.19 17.82 11.96
C LEU A 43 10.25 16.62 11.93
N VAL A 44 10.59 15.63 11.13
CA VAL A 44 9.78 14.44 10.93
C VAL A 44 10.44 13.26 11.63
N HIS A 45 9.66 12.61 12.50
CA HIS A 45 10.04 11.36 13.15
C HIS A 45 9.32 10.18 12.48
N TYR A 46 10.08 9.23 11.93
CA TYR A 46 9.54 8.01 11.33
C TYR A 46 9.01 7.05 12.40
N ARG A 47 7.77 6.58 12.25
CA ARG A 47 7.17 5.67 13.23
C ARG A 47 7.95 4.36 13.28
N GLN A 48 8.23 3.87 14.49
CA GLN A 48 8.96 2.62 14.75
C GLN A 48 10.45 2.66 14.35
N TRP A 49 10.99 3.84 14.04
CA TRP A 49 12.40 4.02 13.73
C TRP A 49 13.10 4.71 14.90
N SER A 50 14.42 4.59 14.98
CA SER A 50 15.22 5.34 15.95
C SER A 50 15.22 6.84 15.61
N ARG A 51 15.17 7.71 16.64
CA ARG A 51 15.23 9.18 16.51
C ARG A 51 16.45 9.69 15.74
N ARG A 52 17.51 8.88 15.60
CA ARG A 52 18.68 9.20 14.76
C ARG A 52 18.33 9.37 13.27
N HIS A 53 17.17 8.86 12.85
CA HIS A 53 16.65 8.98 11.50
C HIS A 53 15.69 10.16 11.34
N ASP A 54 15.51 10.99 12.36
CA ASP A 54 14.65 12.16 12.27
C ASP A 54 15.27 13.18 11.33
N GLU A 55 14.45 13.71 10.41
CA GLU A 55 14.93 14.56 9.34
C GLU A 55 14.09 15.84 9.23
N TRP A 56 14.77 16.95 8.92
CA TRP A 56 14.13 18.23 8.67
C TRP A 56 13.70 18.33 7.21
N PHE A 57 12.41 18.49 6.99
CA PHE A 57 11.82 18.73 5.67
C PHE A 57 11.31 20.15 5.56
N GLN A 58 11.38 20.75 4.37
CA GLN A 58 10.59 21.95 4.09
C GLN A 58 9.09 21.58 4.11
N TRP A 59 8.22 22.43 4.68
CA TRP A 59 6.78 22.12 4.75
C TRP A 59 6.11 22.00 3.37
N ASN A 60 6.72 22.58 2.34
CA ASN A 60 6.28 22.51 0.94
C ASN A 60 6.96 21.37 0.16
N SER A 61 7.78 20.57 0.83
CA SER A 61 8.52 19.48 0.19
C SER A 61 7.55 18.49 -0.48
N PRO A 62 7.84 18.03 -1.70
CA PRO A 62 7.05 16.98 -2.37
C PRO A 62 7.24 15.61 -1.69
N TYR A 63 8.20 15.49 -0.76
CA TYR A 63 8.48 14.28 0.01
C TYR A 63 7.64 14.17 1.28
N LEU A 64 6.72 15.11 1.51
CA LEU A 64 5.68 15.05 2.52
C LEU A 64 4.33 14.90 1.83
N ARG A 65 3.56 13.90 2.25
CA ARG A 65 2.19 13.69 1.79
C ARG A 65 1.26 13.43 2.98
N PRO A 66 -0.06 13.63 2.81
CA PRO A 66 -1.04 13.23 3.82
C PRO A 66 -0.78 11.80 4.26
N LEU A 67 -0.84 11.54 5.57
CA LEU A 67 -0.89 10.15 5.99
C LEU A 67 -2.17 9.58 5.39
N GLU A 68 -2.04 8.61 4.48
CA GLU A 68 -3.15 7.78 4.05
C GLU A 68 -3.84 7.32 5.33
N ARG A 69 -5.03 7.86 5.62
CA ARG A 69 -5.76 7.44 6.80
C ARG A 69 -6.12 5.99 6.55
N VAL A 70 -5.32 5.09 7.09
CA VAL A 70 -5.73 3.71 7.31
C VAL A 70 -6.76 3.74 8.45
N SER A 71 -7.89 4.39 8.20
CA SER A 71 -9.10 4.34 9.01
C SER A 71 -9.98 3.22 8.49
N LEU A 72 -9.50 1.98 8.54
CA LEU A 72 -10.35 0.81 8.30
C LEU A 72 -10.99 0.27 9.58
N ARG A 73 -10.66 0.79 10.77
CA ARG A 73 -11.17 0.23 12.04
C ARG A 73 -11.84 1.22 13.00
N ARG A 74 -11.67 2.53 12.84
CA ARG A 74 -12.11 3.50 13.88
C ARG A 74 -13.22 4.47 13.49
N GLN A 75 -13.73 4.49 12.26
CA GLN A 75 -14.80 5.42 11.88
C GLN A 75 -16.15 4.78 11.53
N GLY A 76 -16.33 3.47 11.63
CA GLY A 76 -17.64 2.83 11.35
C GLY A 76 -18.14 2.96 9.90
N LEU A 77 -17.52 3.83 9.11
CA LEU A 77 -17.69 3.97 7.68
C LEU A 77 -16.69 3.01 7.05
N ASN A 78 -17.19 1.84 6.67
CA ASN A 78 -16.57 1.12 5.57
C ASN A 78 -16.27 2.18 4.48
N PRO A 79 -15.07 2.19 3.84
CA PRO A 79 -15.02 2.80 2.50
C PRO A 79 -16.20 2.19 1.74
N PRO A 80 -16.85 2.90 0.82
CA PRO A 80 -17.79 2.20 -0.04
C PRO A 80 -16.98 1.05 -0.67
N HIS A 81 -17.14 -0.15 -0.11
CA HIS A 81 -17.19 -1.39 -0.84
C HIS A 81 -18.43 -1.20 -1.70
N SER A 82 -18.34 -0.27 -2.64
CA SER A 82 -19.14 -0.24 -3.83
C SER A 82 -18.79 -1.54 -4.51
N GLN A 83 -19.49 -2.59 -4.10
CA GLN A 83 -20.09 -3.53 -5.02
C GLN A 83 -19.10 -4.29 -5.90
N LEU A 84 -17.96 -4.72 -5.37
CA LEU A 84 -17.38 -5.97 -5.88
C LEU A 84 -18.20 -7.13 -5.32
N MET A 85 -19.49 -7.17 -5.70
CA MET A 85 -20.30 -8.36 -5.57
C MET A 85 -19.73 -9.36 -6.54
N PHE A 86 -18.89 -10.25 -6.02
CA PHE A 86 -18.30 -11.27 -6.85
C PHE A 86 -19.37 -12.30 -7.24
N VAL A 87 -19.35 -12.71 -8.50
CA VAL A 87 -20.28 -13.71 -9.03
C VAL A 87 -19.75 -15.13 -8.83
N SER A 88 -20.64 -16.12 -8.90
CA SER A 88 -20.23 -17.53 -9.01
C SER A 88 -19.23 -17.70 -10.16
N GLY A 89 -18.13 -18.38 -9.88
CA GLY A 89 -17.04 -18.60 -10.83
C GLY A 89 -15.85 -17.66 -10.65
N ALA A 90 -16.01 -16.53 -9.94
CA ALA A 90 -14.94 -15.56 -9.74
C ALA A 90 -13.78 -16.16 -8.93
N LYS A 91 -12.54 -15.90 -9.37
CA LYS A 91 -11.33 -16.15 -8.57
C LYS A 91 -11.16 -15.01 -7.57
N VAL A 92 -10.94 -15.36 -6.31
CA VAL A 92 -10.81 -14.43 -5.20
C VAL A 92 -9.71 -14.88 -4.24
N LEU A 93 -9.31 -13.99 -3.35
CA LEU A 93 -8.54 -14.32 -2.17
C LEU A 93 -9.50 -14.37 -0.98
N ALA A 94 -9.66 -15.53 -0.34
CA ALA A 94 -10.55 -15.71 0.81
C ALA A 94 -9.75 -15.89 2.10
N CYS A 95 -10.23 -15.30 3.20
CA CYS A 95 -9.60 -15.44 4.51
C CYS A 95 -9.81 -16.85 5.07
N TRP A 96 -8.72 -17.46 5.56
CA TRP A 96 -8.73 -18.71 6.31
C TRP A 96 -8.77 -18.45 7.83
N THR A 97 -8.81 -19.52 8.61
CA THR A 97 -8.88 -19.51 10.08
C THR A 97 -7.67 -18.85 10.76
N ASP A 98 -6.51 -18.83 10.09
CA ASP A 98 -5.27 -18.20 10.55
C ASP A 98 -5.18 -16.71 10.18
N CYS A 99 -6.28 -16.10 9.73
CA CYS A 99 -6.39 -14.73 9.24
C CYS A 99 -5.57 -14.41 7.97
N ARG A 100 -5.01 -15.42 7.29
CA ARG A 100 -4.35 -15.24 5.99
C ARG A 100 -5.34 -15.41 4.84
N PHE A 101 -5.00 -14.84 3.70
CA PHE A 101 -5.84 -14.86 2.51
C PHE A 101 -5.25 -15.83 1.48
N TYR A 102 -6.05 -16.78 1.01
CA TYR A 102 -5.63 -17.82 0.08
C TYR A 102 -6.49 -17.82 -1.19
N PRO A 103 -5.94 -18.28 -2.33
CA PRO A 103 -6.68 -18.40 -3.57
C PRO A 103 -7.90 -19.32 -3.42
N ALA A 104 -9.04 -18.82 -3.87
CA ALA A 104 -10.31 -19.53 -3.86
C ALA A 104 -11.17 -19.14 -5.07
N LYS A 105 -12.17 -19.96 -5.36
CA LYS A 105 -13.20 -19.70 -6.38
C LYS A 105 -14.56 -19.59 -5.71
N ILE A 106 -15.34 -18.59 -6.07
CA ILE A 106 -16.73 -18.49 -5.60
C ILE A 106 -17.54 -19.59 -6.27
N LEU A 107 -18.13 -20.45 -5.48
CA LEU A 107 -19.10 -21.43 -5.96
C LEU A 107 -20.48 -20.80 -6.08
N ARG A 108 -20.87 -20.02 -5.06
CA ARG A 108 -22.23 -19.45 -4.97
C ARG A 108 -22.25 -18.17 -4.15
N VAL A 109 -23.13 -17.25 -4.53
CA VAL A 109 -23.59 -16.13 -3.71
C VAL A 109 -24.87 -16.55 -2.98
N ASN A 110 -24.88 -16.41 -1.66
CA ASN A 110 -26.01 -16.79 -0.82
C ASN A 110 -26.99 -15.61 -0.69
N LYS A 111 -28.21 -15.88 -0.19
CA LYS A 111 -29.27 -14.85 -0.04
C LYS A 111 -28.93 -13.77 0.99
N ASP A 112 -28.00 -14.05 1.88
CA ASP A 112 -27.50 -13.14 2.93
C ASP A 112 -26.21 -12.40 2.50
N ASP A 113 -25.95 -12.34 1.20
CA ASP A 113 -24.75 -11.76 0.58
C ASP A 113 -23.42 -12.43 0.97
N SER A 114 -23.46 -13.58 1.64
CA SER A 114 -22.25 -14.38 1.89
C SER A 114 -21.84 -15.19 0.66
N TYR A 115 -20.56 -15.55 0.57
CA TYR A 115 -20.02 -16.36 -0.51
C TYR A 115 -19.67 -17.75 -0.02
N THR A 116 -20.18 -18.76 -0.72
CA THR A 116 -19.62 -20.12 -0.62
C THR A 116 -18.44 -20.19 -1.58
N VAL A 117 -17.23 -20.34 -1.03
CA VAL A 117 -15.97 -20.40 -1.77
C VAL A 117 -15.35 -21.78 -1.67
N ARG A 118 -14.64 -22.19 -2.72
CA ARG A 118 -13.76 -23.36 -2.73
C ARG A 118 -12.31 -22.90 -2.81
N PHE A 119 -11.53 -23.20 -1.79
CA PHE A 119 -10.09 -22.98 -1.77
C PHE A 119 -9.39 -23.94 -2.74
N TYR A 120 -8.18 -23.59 -3.17
CA TYR A 120 -7.43 -24.40 -4.15
C TYR A 120 -6.97 -25.75 -3.60
N ASP A 121 -6.91 -25.91 -2.28
CA ASP A 121 -6.74 -27.19 -1.59
C ASP A 121 -8.00 -28.07 -1.61
N GLY A 122 -9.11 -27.58 -2.18
CA GLY A 122 -10.37 -28.27 -2.33
C GLY A 122 -11.39 -28.00 -1.22
N VAL A 123 -11.02 -27.32 -0.13
CA VAL A 123 -11.91 -27.09 1.01
C VAL A 123 -12.98 -26.05 0.66
N VAL A 124 -14.22 -26.30 1.05
CA VAL A 124 -15.36 -25.40 0.82
C VAL A 124 -15.77 -24.71 2.11
N ARG A 125 -15.94 -23.38 2.07
CA ARG A 125 -16.42 -22.59 3.22
C ARG A 125 -17.34 -21.46 2.80
N THR A 126 -18.19 -21.03 3.72
CA THR A 126 -18.98 -19.80 3.59
C THR A 126 -18.26 -18.65 4.30
N VAL A 127 -18.06 -17.54 3.59
CA VAL A 127 -17.34 -16.36 4.07
C VAL A 127 -18.14 -15.10 3.79
N LYS A 128 -18.06 -14.12 4.70
CA LYS A 128 -18.66 -12.80 4.50
C LYS A 128 -17.87 -12.02 3.45
N PRO A 129 -18.48 -11.03 2.76
CA PRO A 129 -17.77 -10.16 1.81
C PRO A 129 -16.51 -9.51 2.41
N THR A 130 -16.55 -9.12 3.69
CA THR A 130 -15.41 -8.55 4.43
C THR A 130 -14.20 -9.48 4.56
N LYS A 131 -14.38 -10.77 4.28
CA LYS A 131 -13.35 -11.82 4.34
C LYS A 131 -12.90 -12.26 2.94
N VAL A 132 -13.26 -11.52 1.91
CA VAL A 132 -12.90 -11.81 0.50
C VAL A 132 -12.27 -10.57 -0.13
N LYS A 133 -11.23 -10.79 -0.94
CA LYS A 133 -10.50 -9.77 -1.68
C LYS A 133 -10.39 -10.16 -3.16
N PRO A 134 -10.23 -9.19 -4.08
CA PRO A 134 -9.99 -9.50 -5.49
C PRO A 134 -8.70 -10.32 -5.65
N PHE A 135 -8.74 -11.34 -6.51
CA PHE A 135 -7.56 -12.08 -6.91
C PHE A 135 -6.84 -11.30 -8.01
N GLN A 136 -5.75 -10.61 -7.67
CA GLN A 136 -4.85 -10.02 -8.66
C GLN A 136 -3.83 -11.07 -9.08
N GLU A 137 -3.94 -11.53 -10.31
CA GLU A 137 -2.86 -12.30 -10.93
C GLU A 137 -1.73 -11.32 -11.22
N VAL A 138 -0.60 -11.46 -10.51
CA VAL A 138 0.60 -10.65 -10.76
C VAL A 138 1.04 -10.97 -12.19
N ARG A 139 0.63 -10.16 -13.15
CA ARG A 139 1.23 -10.16 -14.48
C ARG A 139 2.64 -9.65 -14.30
N ASN A 140 3.60 -10.57 -14.22
CA ASN A 140 4.99 -10.20 -14.44
C ASN A 140 5.06 -9.53 -15.81
N PRO A 141 5.49 -8.27 -15.94
CA PRO A 141 5.89 -7.78 -17.25
C PRO A 141 6.99 -8.71 -17.76
N PRO A 142 6.99 -9.08 -19.06
CA PRO A 142 8.07 -9.89 -19.60
C PRO A 142 9.40 -9.17 -19.34
N LEU A 143 10.36 -9.89 -18.76
CA LEU A 143 11.72 -9.39 -18.57
C LEU A 143 12.24 -8.92 -19.95
N PRO A 144 12.90 -7.75 -20.05
CA PRO A 144 13.49 -7.34 -21.31
C PRO A 144 14.52 -8.40 -21.73
N LEU A 145 14.35 -8.96 -22.93
CA LEU A 145 15.37 -9.80 -23.57
C LEU A 145 16.64 -8.96 -23.69
N VAL A 146 17.66 -9.29 -22.90
CA VAL A 146 19.02 -8.78 -23.09
C VAL A 146 19.46 -9.26 -24.47
N GLN A 147 19.62 -8.34 -25.42
CA GLN A 147 20.29 -8.61 -26.69
C GLN A 147 21.72 -9.06 -26.36
N GLN A 148 22.03 -10.33 -26.61
CA GLN A 148 23.40 -10.81 -26.62
C GLN A 148 24.12 -10.10 -27.78
N SER A 149 25.00 -9.16 -27.43
CA SER A 149 26.01 -8.61 -28.33
C SER A 149 27.04 -9.69 -28.63
N PHE A 150 27.00 -10.22 -29.86
CA PHE A 150 28.08 -11.03 -30.40
C PHE A 150 29.30 -10.13 -30.64
N HIS A 151 30.30 -10.19 -29.76
CA HIS A 151 31.66 -9.83 -30.12
C HIS A 151 32.30 -11.04 -30.82
N GLN A 152 32.40 -11.00 -32.14
CA GLN A 152 33.35 -11.85 -32.86
C GLN A 152 34.73 -11.18 -32.78
N SER A 153 35.66 -11.84 -32.10
CA SER A 153 37.08 -11.53 -32.12
C SER A 153 37.68 -12.11 -33.40
N LEU A 154 38.27 -11.27 -34.24
CA LEU A 154 39.15 -11.69 -35.33
C LEU A 154 40.48 -12.16 -34.73
N LEU A 155 40.82 -13.44 -34.92
CA LEU A 155 42.19 -13.92 -34.85
C LEU A 155 42.67 -14.17 -36.29
N LEU A 156 43.57 -13.30 -36.74
CA LEU A 156 44.45 -13.56 -37.88
C LEU A 156 45.54 -14.53 -37.43
N SER A 157 45.69 -15.66 -38.12
CA SER A 157 46.91 -16.46 -38.13
C SER A 157 47.01 -17.28 -39.41
N PHE A 158 48.10 -17.02 -40.13
CA PHE A 158 48.66 -17.62 -41.35
C PHE A 158 48.06 -17.20 -42.69
#